data_AF-A0A022J0S3-F1
#
_entry.id   AF-A0A022J0S3-F1
#
_cell.length_a   1.000
_cell.length_b   1.000
_cell.length_c   1.000
_cell.angle_alpha   90.00
_cell.angle_beta   90.00
_cell.angle_gamma   90.00
#
_symmetry.space_group_name_H-M   'P 1'
#
loop_
_entity.id
_entity.type
_entity.pdbx_description
1 polymer ?
#
loop_
_entity_poly.entity_id
_entity_poly.type
_entity_poly.pdbx_seq_one_letter_code
_entity_poly.pdbx_strand_id
1 'polypeptide(L)'
;MAGDAIDQAIADTTEEHVNQATLLVAEAKVLTTEVAILAANKLFELSGTRSTLSELNLDRHWRNARTHTLHDPVRWKYHIVGNYYLNGVHPPRHAWS
;
A
#
# COMPACT_ATOMS: atom_id res chain seq x y z
N MET A 1 2.21 10.28 9.96
CA MET A 1 1.68 9.32 8.96
C MET A 1 2.55 9.39 7.70
N ALA A 2 2.40 8.49 6.72
CA ALA A 2 3.26 8.51 5.52
C ALA A 2 3.22 9.84 4.76
N GLY A 3 2.05 10.49 4.68
CA GLY A 3 1.90 11.83 4.11
C GLY A 3 2.74 12.87 4.83
N ASP A 4 2.59 12.99 6.15
CA ASP A 4 3.36 13.95 6.96
C ASP A 4 4.88 13.74 6.83
N ALA A 5 5.34 12.49 6.71
CA ALA A 5 6.75 12.18 6.53
C ALA A 5 7.28 12.58 5.14
N ILE A 6 6.45 12.45 4.11
CA ILE A 6 6.75 12.99 2.77
C ILE A 6 6.83 14.52 2.85
N ASP A 7 5.86 15.17 3.49
CA ASP A 7 5.84 16.63 3.63
C ASP A 7 7.09 17.13 4.36
N GLN A 8 7.52 16.43 5.42
CA GLN A 8 8.76 16.73 6.14
C GLN A 8 10.00 16.55 5.26
N ALA A 9 10.10 15.45 4.50
CA ALA A 9 11.22 15.21 3.60
C ALA A 9 11.31 16.23 2.45
N ILE A 10 10.17 16.78 2.02
CA ILE A 10 10.10 17.87 1.03
C ILE A 10 10.54 19.19 1.67
N ALA A 11 10.10 19.49 2.89
CA ALA A 11 10.43 20.73 3.58
C ALA A 11 11.90 20.80 4.02
N ASP A 12 12.48 19.67 4.45
CA ASP A 12 13.88 19.54 4.87
C ASP A 12 14.48 18.23 4.34
N THR A 13 15.13 18.31 3.17
CA THR A 13 15.64 17.13 2.46
C THR A 13 16.95 16.65 3.06
N THR A 14 16.84 15.78 4.05
CA THR A 14 17.95 15.01 4.62
C THR A 14 17.82 13.54 4.25
N GLU A 15 18.93 12.78 4.30
CA GLU A 15 18.88 11.33 4.04
C GLU A 15 17.95 10.62 5.02
N GLU A 16 17.95 11.05 6.28
CA GLU A 16 17.12 10.49 7.33
C GLU A 16 15.63 10.70 7.04
N HIS A 17 15.22 11.94 6.72
CA HIS A 17 13.81 12.23 6.41
C HIS A 17 13.34 11.47 5.17
N VAL A 18 14.17 11.37 4.13
CA VAL A 18 13.84 10.60 2.92
C VAL A 18 13.70 9.12 3.22
N ASN A 19 14.61 8.55 4.02
CA ASN A 19 14.55 7.13 4.41
C ASN A 19 13.30 6.84 5.24
N GLN A 20 12.97 7.71 6.19
CA GLN A 20 11.78 7.59 7.02
C GLN A 20 10.50 7.66 6.17
N ALA A 21 10.41 8.64 5.27
CA ALA A 21 9.27 8.76 4.35
C ALA A 21 9.11 7.52 3.47
N THR A 22 10.22 7.03 2.90
CA THR A 22 10.22 5.83 2.03
C THR A 22 9.74 4.60 2.80
N LEU A 23 10.22 4.40 4.03
CA LEU A 23 9.79 3.29 4.87
C LEU A 23 8.29 3.35 5.18
N LEU A 24 7.79 4.51 5.61
CA LEU A 24 6.38 4.69 5.96
C LEU A 24 5.45 4.53 4.73
N VAL A 25 5.91 4.93 3.55
CA VAL A 25 5.19 4.68 2.28
C VAL A 25 5.17 3.19 1.95
N ALA A 26 6.28 2.47 2.15
CA ALA A 26 6.33 1.03 1.94
C ALA A 26 5.36 0.28 2.88
N GLU A 27 5.32 0.65 4.17
CA GLU A 27 4.36 0.12 5.13
C GLU A 27 2.91 0.43 4.73
N ALA A 28 2.63 1.69 4.37
CA ALA A 28 1.31 2.09 3.92
C ALA A 28 0.87 1.30 2.66
N LYS A 29 1.78 1.05 1.72
CA LYS A 29 1.49 0.26 0.51
C LYS A 29 1.18 -1.19 0.83
N VAL A 30 1.90 -1.81 1.78
CA VAL A 30 1.61 -3.15 2.27
C VAL A 30 0.17 -3.22 2.81
N LEU A 31 -0.13 -2.35 3.78
CA LEU A 31 -1.43 -2.34 4.45
C LEU A 31 -2.57 -2.04 3.48
N THR A 32 -2.43 -1.01 2.65
CA THR A 32 -3.49 -0.61 1.70
C THR A 32 -3.73 -1.65 0.62
N THR A 33 -2.71 -2.39 0.19
CA THR A 33 -2.85 -3.51 -0.76
C THR A 33 -3.74 -4.61 -0.19
N GLU A 34 -3.48 -5.05 1.05
CA GLU A 34 -4.27 -6.10 1.70
C GLU A 34 -5.70 -5.62 1.98
N VAL A 35 -5.83 -4.42 2.58
CA VAL A 35 -7.12 -3.86 2.99
C VAL A 35 -8.03 -3.60 1.80
N ALA A 36 -7.51 -3.08 0.69
CA ALA A 36 -8.33 -2.80 -0.50
C ALA A 36 -8.94 -4.09 -1.08
N ILE A 37 -8.16 -5.16 -1.17
CA ILE A 37 -8.65 -6.46 -1.65
C ILE A 37 -9.62 -7.08 -0.64
N LEU A 38 -9.29 -7.05 0.65
CA LEU A 38 -10.15 -7.60 1.69
C LEU A 38 -11.50 -6.89 1.75
N ALA A 39 -11.50 -5.56 1.78
CA ALA A 39 -12.72 -4.75 1.85
C ALA A 39 -13.62 -4.98 0.63
N ALA A 40 -13.04 -5.06 -0.58
CA ALA A 40 -13.80 -5.32 -1.79
C ALA A 40 -14.47 -6.70 -1.79
N ASN A 41 -13.87 -7.71 -1.15
CA ASN A 41 -14.50 -9.02 -0.96
C ASN A 41 -15.56 -8.99 0.16
N LYS A 42 -15.22 -8.43 1.33
CA LYS A 42 -16.12 -8.35 2.49
C LYS A 42 -17.41 -7.60 2.21
N LEU A 43 -17.38 -6.65 1.27
CA LEU A 43 -18.57 -5.97 0.78
C LEU A 43 -19.67 -6.95 0.33
N PHE A 44 -19.32 -8.00 -0.42
CA PHE A 44 -20.28 -9.00 -0.90
C PHE A 44 -20.75 -9.94 0.21
N GLU A 45 -19.84 -10.38 1.07
CA GLU A 45 -20.17 -11.22 2.24
C GLU A 45 -21.19 -10.54 3.16
N LEU A 46 -21.01 -9.24 3.39
CA LEU A 46 -21.91 -8.44 4.23
C LEU A 46 -23.26 -8.18 3.56
N SER A 47 -23.26 -7.90 2.26
CA SER A 47 -24.45 -7.39 1.54
C SER A 47 -25.34 -8.48 0.95
N GLY A 48 -24.84 -9.72 0.86
CA GLY A 48 -25.56 -10.88 0.34
C GLY A 48 -25.79 -10.83 -1.17
N THR A 49 -26.53 -11.81 -1.70
CA THR A 49 -26.61 -12.11 -3.15
C THR A 49 -27.03 -10.92 -4.01
N ARG A 50 -27.89 -10.01 -3.52
CA ARG A 50 -28.34 -8.86 -4.33
C ARG A 50 -27.22 -7.87 -4.64
N SER A 51 -26.11 -7.89 -3.90
CA SER A 51 -24.94 -7.06 -4.19
C SER A 51 -24.22 -7.44 -5.50
N THR A 52 -24.51 -8.61 -6.08
CA THR A 52 -23.93 -9.07 -7.35
C THR A 52 -24.67 -8.55 -8.59
N LEU A 53 -25.75 -7.78 -8.42
CA LEU A 53 -26.48 -7.19 -9.53
C LEU A 53 -25.58 -6.24 -10.32
N SER A 54 -25.54 -6.44 -11.64
CA SER A 54 -24.68 -5.66 -12.53
C SER A 54 -24.94 -4.14 -12.47
N GLU A 55 -26.18 -3.73 -12.15
CA GLU A 55 -26.54 -2.31 -12.00
C GLU A 55 -25.82 -1.62 -10.82
N LEU A 56 -25.42 -2.37 -9.79
CA LEU A 56 -24.68 -1.85 -8.65
C LEU A 56 -23.18 -1.73 -8.94
N ASN A 57 -22.66 -2.55 -9.87
CA ASN A 57 -21.27 -2.52 -10.33
C ASN A 57 -20.25 -2.51 -9.18
N LEU A 58 -20.50 -3.26 -8.10
CA LEU A 58 -19.66 -3.26 -6.89
C LEU A 58 -18.35 -4.03 -7.09
N ASP A 59 -18.34 -4.99 -8.02
CA ASP A 59 -17.16 -5.78 -8.39
C ASP A 59 -16.04 -4.92 -9.00
N ARG A 60 -16.36 -3.70 -9.48
CA ARG A 60 -15.37 -2.73 -9.95
C ARG A 60 -14.32 -2.38 -8.90
N HIS A 61 -14.68 -2.42 -7.62
CA HIS A 61 -13.74 -2.11 -6.54
C HIS A 61 -12.65 -3.18 -6.44
N TRP A 62 -13.05 -4.45 -6.50
CA TRP A 62 -12.11 -5.56 -6.52
C TRP A 62 -11.26 -5.55 -7.80
N ARG A 63 -11.88 -5.36 -8.97
CA ARG A 63 -11.16 -5.31 -10.26
C ARG A 63 -10.11 -4.21 -10.27
N ASN A 64 -10.50 -2.99 -9.89
CA ASN A 64 -9.58 -1.85 -9.86
C ASN A 64 -8.44 -2.06 -8.85
N ALA A 65 -8.76 -2.51 -7.63
CA ALA A 65 -7.75 -2.80 -6.61
C ALA A 65 -6.79 -3.91 -7.09
N ARG A 66 -7.31 -5.00 -7.65
CA ARG A 66 -6.50 -6.11 -8.14
C ARG A 66 -5.59 -5.69 -9.29
N THR A 67 -6.08 -4.89 -10.22
CA THR A 67 -5.25 -4.35 -11.30
C THR A 67 -4.17 -3.42 -10.75
N HIS A 68 -4.52 -2.47 -9.88
CA HIS A 68 -3.57 -1.44 -9.42
C HIS A 68 -2.49 -1.99 -8.48
N THR A 69 -2.87 -2.88 -7.55
CA THR A 69 -1.95 -3.52 -6.60
C THR A 69 -0.89 -4.41 -7.25
N LEU A 70 -1.05 -4.75 -8.54
CA LEU A 70 -0.07 -5.52 -9.31
C LEU A 70 1.06 -4.67 -9.90
N HIS A 71 0.99 -3.34 -9.85
CA HIS A 71 1.99 -2.44 -10.44
C HIS A 71 3.41 -2.75 -9.94
N ASP A 72 3.57 -2.90 -8.62
CA ASP A 72 4.81 -3.35 -8.00
C ASP A 72 4.52 -4.53 -7.06
N PRO A 73 5.30 -5.62 -7.12
CA PRO A 73 5.05 -6.78 -6.27
C PRO A 73 5.15 -6.42 -4.78
N VAL A 74 4.03 -6.46 -4.05
CA VAL A 74 3.97 -6.12 -2.61
C VAL A 74 4.96 -6.92 -1.75
N ARG A 75 5.32 -8.15 -2.17
CA ARG A 75 6.34 -8.98 -1.53
C ARG A 75 7.68 -8.25 -1.32
N TRP A 76 8.05 -7.35 -2.23
CA TRP A 76 9.27 -6.56 -2.10
C TRP A 76 9.15 -5.50 -1.00
N LYS A 77 7.95 -4.95 -0.78
CA LYS A 77 7.72 -4.01 0.32
C LYS A 77 7.87 -4.69 1.68
N TYR A 78 7.35 -5.91 1.86
CA TYR A 78 7.61 -6.68 3.09
C TYR A 78 9.10 -6.92 3.32
N HIS A 79 9.85 -7.23 2.25
CA HIS A 79 11.29 -7.40 2.37
C HIS A 79 11.98 -6.12 2.83
N ILE A 80 11.67 -4.96 2.22
CA ILE A 80 12.25 -3.65 2.59
C ILE A 80 11.94 -3.32 4.06
N VAL A 81 10.65 -3.37 4.42
CA VAL A 81 10.19 -3.07 5.78
C VAL A 81 10.84 -4.02 6.79
N GLY A 82 10.84 -5.32 6.50
CA GLY A 82 11.46 -6.33 7.34
C GLY A 82 12.97 -6.11 7.49
N ASN A 83 13.68 -5.85 6.40
CA ASN A 83 15.14 -5.64 6.42
C ASN A 83 15.54 -4.40 7.24
N TYR A 84 14.71 -3.35 7.20
CA TYR A 84 14.89 -2.19 8.07
C TYR A 84 14.73 -2.55 9.55
N TYR A 85 13.60 -3.16 9.94
CA TYR A 85 13.34 -3.46 11.35
C TYR A 85 14.23 -4.57 11.92
N LEU A 86 14.61 -5.56 11.11
CA LEU A 86 15.45 -6.69 11.55
C LEU A 86 16.94 -6.36 11.53
N ASN A 87 17.41 -5.64 10.51
CA ASN A 87 18.84 -5.48 10.24
C ASN A 87 19.32 -4.02 10.24
N GLY A 88 18.42 -3.04 10.42
CA GLY A 88 18.78 -1.61 10.37
C GLY A 88 19.18 -1.11 8.98
N VAL A 89 18.83 -1.85 7.92
CA VAL A 89 19.19 -1.49 6.55
C VAL A 89 18.14 -0.56 5.96
N HIS A 90 18.54 0.66 5.61
CA HIS A 90 17.63 1.64 5.00
C HIS A 90 17.11 1.17 3.63
N PRO A 91 15.88 1.61 3.23
CA PRO A 91 15.32 1.30 1.93
C PRO A 91 16.28 1.70 0.78
N PRO A 92 16.40 0.88 -0.28
CA PRO A 92 17.21 1.24 -1.44
C PRO A 92 16.62 2.49 -2.13
N ARG A 93 17.45 3.28 -2.82
CA ARG A 93 16.97 4.41 -3.64
C ARG A 93 16.60 3.91 -5.03
N HIS A 94 15.34 3.55 -5.24
CA HIS A 94 14.83 3.14 -6.54
C HIS A 94 13.36 3.54 -6.69
N ALA A 95 12.89 3.80 -7.91
CA ALA A 95 11.49 4.16 -8.17
C ALA A 95 10.41 3.15 -7.67
N TRP A 96 10.78 1.90 -7.34
CA TRP A 96 9.86 0.89 -6.79
C TRP A 96 10.09 0.62 -5.30
N SER A 97 11.05 1.30 -4.65
CA SER A 97 11.34 1.14 -3.22
C SER A 97 10.40 1.91 -2.31
#